data_AF-A0A7C2L5A4-F1
#
_entry.id   AF-A0A7C2L5A4-F1
#
_cell.length_a   1.000
_cell.length_b   1.000
_cell.length_c   1.000
_cell.angle_alpha   90.00
_cell.angle_beta   90.00
_cell.angle_gamma   90.00
#
_symmetry.space_group_name_H-M   'P 1'
#
loop_
_entity.id
_entity.type
_entity.pdbx_description
1 polymer ?
#
loop_
_entity_poly.entity_id
_entity_poly.type
_entity_poly.pdbx_seq_one_letter_code
_entity_poly.pdbx_strand_id
1 'polypeptide(L)'
;MRRKWIGGLIAVVVIIVVGVLIYQRRSGEAEFEPEILPLPEGLRGYEAMKIPPDNPMTPEKVALGRQLFFDKRLSADESRSCYSCHLNEKGLSDGLPTSVGALGKRLPRNSPTLWNIGYHHEFYWDGRAPTLEKQILAAWTGGNMSGKPEEVAAKLNQIEGYRRQFRKVFGTDATPDAIVKALAAYTRTIIGGNTAWDRWRAGDENAISEEAKRGWEIFQRIGCTNCHDGLLFTDLQYHNVGIGMDKP
;
A
#
# COMPACT_ATOMS: atom_id res chain seq x y z
N MET A 1 -70.21 4.35 -15.34
CA MET A 1 -69.26 5.44 -14.97
C MET A 1 -67.93 4.98 -14.31
N ARG A 2 -67.76 3.70 -13.91
CA ARG A 2 -66.55 3.20 -13.20
C ARG A 2 -65.34 2.80 -14.07
N ARG A 3 -65.51 2.63 -15.38
CA ARG A 3 -64.51 2.01 -16.27
C ARG A 3 -63.36 2.94 -16.70
N LYS A 4 -63.57 4.27 -16.67
CA LYS A 4 -62.56 5.28 -17.03
C LYS A 4 -61.52 5.52 -15.92
N TRP A 5 -61.87 5.28 -14.65
CA TRP A 5 -60.98 5.47 -13.51
C TRP A 5 -59.93 4.36 -13.37
N ILE A 6 -60.28 3.13 -13.76
CA ILE A 6 -59.38 1.97 -13.67
C ILE A 6 -58.22 2.11 -14.68
N GLY A 7 -58.48 2.60 -15.90
CA GLY A 7 -57.44 2.82 -16.91
C GLY A 7 -56.43 3.90 -16.52
N GLY A 8 -56.89 4.99 -15.88
CA GLY A 8 -56.01 6.04 -15.36
C GLY A 8 -55.14 5.56 -14.20
N LEU A 9 -55.70 4.75 -13.30
CA LEU A 9 -54.95 4.17 -12.17
C LEU A 9 -53.84 3.22 -12.64
N ILE A 10 -54.14 2.37 -13.64
CA ILE A 10 -53.16 1.43 -14.21
C ILE A 10 -52.03 2.19 -14.90
N ALA A 11 -52.33 3.24 -15.67
CA ALA A 11 -51.31 4.05 -16.34
C ALA A 11 -50.36 4.73 -15.35
N VAL A 12 -50.88 5.28 -14.24
CA VAL A 12 -50.08 5.91 -13.19
C VAL A 12 -49.18 4.89 -12.49
N VAL A 13 -49.69 3.70 -12.16
CA VAL A 13 -48.90 2.62 -11.54
C VAL A 13 -47.78 2.16 -12.47
N VAL A 14 -48.04 1.99 -13.78
CA VAL A 14 -47.02 1.61 -14.76
C VAL A 14 -45.94 2.69 -14.89
N ILE A 15 -46.30 3.97 -14.93
CA ILE A 15 -45.33 5.07 -14.99
C ILE A 15 -44.46 5.12 -13.72
N ILE A 16 -45.06 4.90 -12.54
CA ILE A 16 -44.30 4.85 -11.29
C ILE A 16 -43.36 3.65 -11.27
N VAL A 17 -43.81 2.46 -11.66
CA VAL A 17 -42.97 1.25 -11.69
C VAL A 17 -41.82 1.42 -12.70
N VAL A 18 -42.11 1.90 -13.90
CA VAL A 18 -41.08 2.18 -14.92
C VAL A 18 -40.13 3.27 -14.45
N GLY A 19 -40.65 4.34 -13.82
CA GLY A 19 -39.84 5.41 -13.24
C GLY A 19 -38.93 4.91 -12.11
N VAL A 20 -39.42 4.04 -11.23
CA VAL A 20 -38.66 3.40 -10.15
C VAL A 20 -37.63 2.43 -10.72
N LEU A 21 -37.95 1.66 -11.76
CA LEU A 21 -36.99 0.76 -12.41
C LEU A 21 -35.90 1.53 -13.17
N ILE A 22 -36.24 2.63 -13.84
CA ILE A 22 -35.26 3.52 -14.48
C ILE A 22 -34.40 4.23 -13.44
N TYR A 23 -35.01 4.68 -12.34
CA TYR A 23 -34.29 5.30 -11.23
C TYR A 23 -33.33 4.29 -10.58
N GLN A 24 -33.79 3.07 -10.25
CA GLN A 24 -32.98 1.98 -9.71
C GLN A 24 -31.86 1.54 -10.66
N ARG A 25 -32.12 1.56 -11.98
CA ARG A 25 -31.12 1.26 -13.01
C ARG A 25 -30.10 2.39 -13.20
N ARG A 26 -30.50 3.65 -13.01
CA ARG A 26 -29.60 4.83 -13.02
C ARG A 26 -28.85 5.04 -11.72
N SER A 27 -29.44 4.63 -10.61
CA SER A 27 -28.81 4.52 -9.30
C SER A 27 -28.11 3.17 -9.13
N GLY A 28 -27.88 2.43 -10.22
CA GLY A 28 -26.88 1.39 -10.26
C GLY A 28 -25.60 2.00 -9.70
N GLU A 29 -25.09 1.35 -8.65
CA GLU A 29 -23.97 1.75 -7.81
C GLU A 29 -22.95 2.60 -8.58
N ALA A 30 -22.74 3.84 -8.14
CA ALA A 30 -21.66 4.65 -8.71
C ALA A 30 -20.37 3.83 -8.63
N GLU A 31 -19.83 3.45 -9.79
CA GLU A 31 -18.63 2.63 -9.82
C GLU A 31 -17.47 3.42 -9.25
N PHE A 32 -16.84 2.85 -8.23
CA PHE A 32 -15.65 3.44 -7.63
C PHE A 32 -14.51 3.39 -8.65
N GLU A 33 -14.09 4.55 -9.12
CA GLU A 33 -12.84 4.71 -9.86
C GLU A 33 -11.81 5.35 -8.91
N PRO A 34 -10.64 4.72 -8.70
CA PRO A 34 -9.65 5.26 -7.79
C PRO A 34 -9.13 6.58 -8.37
N GLU A 35 -8.99 7.59 -7.51
CA GLU A 35 -8.38 8.85 -7.90
C GLU A 35 -6.95 8.59 -8.42
N ILE A 36 -6.63 9.19 -9.57
CA ILE A 36 -5.34 9.08 -10.22
C ILE A 36 -4.52 10.31 -9.87
N LEU A 37 -3.45 10.12 -9.11
CA LEU A 37 -2.50 11.17 -8.74
C LEU A 37 -1.25 11.08 -9.61
N PRO A 38 -0.57 12.21 -9.89
CA PRO A 38 0.75 12.17 -10.53
C PRO A 38 1.72 11.35 -9.69
N LEU A 39 2.70 10.73 -10.35
CA LEU A 39 3.77 10.02 -9.63
C LEU A 39 4.56 11.05 -8.79
N PRO A 40 4.87 10.74 -7.52
CA PRO A 40 5.64 11.65 -6.69
C PRO A 40 7.05 11.82 -7.25
N GLU A 41 7.64 12.97 -6.99
CA GLU A 41 9.08 13.13 -7.17
C GLU A 41 9.83 12.20 -6.21
N GLY A 42 11.02 11.77 -6.63
CA GLY A 42 11.93 11.01 -5.77
C GLY A 42 12.45 11.82 -4.58
N LEU A 43 13.34 11.21 -3.80
CA LEU A 43 14.06 11.92 -2.75
C LEU A 43 15.02 12.92 -3.39
N ARG A 44 14.74 14.21 -3.18
CA ARG A 44 15.59 15.29 -3.71
C ARG A 44 17.01 15.15 -3.19
N GLY A 45 17.99 15.17 -4.10
CA GLY A 45 19.40 15.02 -3.75
C GLY A 45 19.85 13.59 -3.45
N TYR A 46 19.01 12.59 -3.74
CA TYR A 46 19.37 11.17 -3.66
C TYR A 46 19.43 10.52 -5.05
N GLU A 47 19.90 9.28 -5.11
CA GLU A 47 19.84 8.51 -6.34
C GLU A 47 18.40 8.25 -6.79
N ALA A 48 18.20 8.16 -8.10
CA ALA A 48 16.89 7.84 -8.65
C ALA A 48 16.45 6.43 -8.21
N MET A 49 15.18 6.30 -7.83
CA MET A 49 14.60 5.02 -7.47
C MET A 49 14.72 4.02 -8.63
N LYS A 50 15.22 2.82 -8.36
CA LYS A 50 15.33 1.75 -9.36
C LYS A 50 13.97 1.12 -9.59
N ILE A 51 13.37 1.40 -10.76
CA ILE A 51 12.09 0.82 -11.18
C ILE A 51 12.36 -0.44 -12.03
N PRO A 52 11.83 -1.61 -11.65
CA PRO A 52 12.00 -2.83 -12.45
C PRO A 52 11.40 -2.68 -13.86
N PRO A 53 12.12 -3.08 -14.93
CA PRO A 53 11.61 -2.99 -16.30
C PRO A 53 10.32 -3.81 -16.54
N ASP A 54 10.13 -4.89 -15.79
CA ASP A 54 8.95 -5.77 -15.85
C ASP A 54 7.78 -5.27 -14.98
N ASN A 55 7.98 -4.21 -14.19
CA ASN A 55 6.93 -3.52 -13.46
C ASN A 55 7.10 -1.98 -13.48
N PRO A 56 6.96 -1.34 -14.65
CA PRO A 56 7.04 0.11 -14.76
C PRO A 56 5.89 0.78 -14.01
N MET A 57 6.12 1.96 -13.44
CA MET A 57 5.10 2.72 -12.73
C MET A 57 4.29 3.58 -13.69
N THR A 58 2.96 3.58 -13.52
CA THR A 58 2.06 4.57 -14.12
C THR A 58 1.10 5.09 -13.04
N PRO A 59 0.58 6.33 -13.18
CA PRO A 59 -0.44 6.87 -12.28
C PRO A 59 -1.63 5.92 -12.05
N GLU A 60 -2.13 5.28 -13.11
CA GLU A 60 -3.25 4.34 -13.05
C GLU A 60 -2.89 3.07 -12.27
N LYS A 61 -1.69 2.53 -12.48
CA LYS A 61 -1.21 1.34 -11.75
C LYS A 61 -1.05 1.65 -10.26
N VAL A 62 -0.52 2.83 -9.92
CA VAL A 62 -0.41 3.31 -8.55
C VAL A 62 -1.78 3.49 -7.92
N ALA A 63 -2.75 4.07 -8.63
CA ALA A 63 -4.12 4.25 -8.14
C ALA A 63 -4.80 2.91 -7.82
N LEU A 64 -4.67 1.92 -8.72
CA LEU A 64 -5.16 0.56 -8.49
C LEU A 64 -4.44 -0.12 -7.31
N GLY A 65 -3.11 0.02 -7.21
CA GLY A 65 -2.32 -0.48 -6.09
C GLY A 65 -2.74 0.13 -4.76
N ARG A 66 -3.02 1.43 -4.74
CA ARG A 66 -3.53 2.16 -3.57
C ARG A 66 -4.86 1.58 -3.12
N GLN A 67 -5.80 1.36 -4.03
CA GLN A 67 -7.08 0.73 -3.72
C GLN A 67 -6.89 -0.66 -3.09
N LEU A 68 -6.04 -1.50 -3.70
CA LEU A 68 -5.75 -2.85 -3.21
C LEU A 68 -5.07 -2.85 -1.83
N PHE A 69 -4.21 -1.86 -1.54
CA PHE A 69 -3.50 -1.75 -0.26
C PHE A 69 -4.44 -1.65 0.95
N PHE A 70 -5.63 -1.07 0.76
CA PHE A 70 -6.67 -0.96 1.78
C PHE A 70 -7.71 -2.10 1.71
N ASP A 71 -7.68 -2.93 0.67
CA ASP A 71 -8.71 -3.94 0.43
C ASP A 71 -8.52 -5.17 1.31
N LYS A 72 -9.48 -5.39 2.21
CA LYS A 72 -9.44 -6.54 3.11
C LYS A 72 -9.70 -7.87 2.44
N ARG A 73 -10.34 -7.87 1.26
CA ARG A 73 -10.62 -9.10 0.49
C ARG A 73 -9.36 -9.84 0.06
N LEU A 74 -8.19 -9.22 0.20
CA LEU A 74 -6.90 -9.86 -0.01
C LEU A 74 -6.55 -10.89 1.09
N SER A 75 -7.07 -10.77 2.33
CA SER A 75 -6.77 -11.74 3.40
C SER A 75 -7.70 -12.95 3.38
N ALA A 76 -7.23 -14.06 3.94
CA ALA A 76 -7.98 -15.34 3.99
C ALA A 76 -9.40 -15.22 4.59
N ASP A 77 -9.54 -14.36 5.59
CA ASP A 77 -10.73 -14.14 6.41
C ASP A 77 -11.38 -12.78 6.15
N GLU A 78 -10.89 -12.05 5.13
CA GLU A 78 -11.35 -10.72 4.76
C GLU A 78 -11.34 -9.68 5.90
N SER A 79 -10.53 -9.92 6.93
CA SER A 79 -10.49 -9.09 8.14
C SER A 79 -9.46 -7.96 8.07
N ARG A 80 -8.46 -8.07 7.17
CA ARG A 80 -7.26 -7.23 7.15
C ARG A 80 -6.75 -6.94 5.75
N SER A 81 -6.03 -5.85 5.63
CA SER A 81 -5.33 -5.42 4.41
C SER A 81 -3.87 -5.10 4.72
N CYS A 82 -3.09 -4.69 3.73
CA CYS A 82 -1.72 -4.21 3.95
C CYS A 82 -1.69 -3.06 4.97
N TYR A 83 -2.69 -2.18 4.93
CA TYR A 83 -2.82 -1.07 5.90
C TYR A 83 -2.92 -1.54 7.35
N SER A 84 -3.49 -2.73 7.61
CA SER A 84 -3.67 -3.23 8.99
C SER A 84 -2.34 -3.44 9.74
N CYS A 85 -1.23 -3.60 9.01
CA CYS A 85 0.12 -3.70 9.57
C CYS A 85 1.03 -2.52 9.24
N HIS A 86 0.58 -1.62 8.36
CA HIS A 86 1.33 -0.46 7.88
C HIS A 86 0.47 0.81 8.00
N LEU A 87 0.18 1.18 9.24
CA LEU A 87 -0.74 2.26 9.61
C LEU A 87 -0.04 3.62 9.53
N ASN A 88 -0.66 4.60 8.86
CA ASN A 88 -0.10 5.94 8.74
C ASN A 88 0.13 6.59 10.10
N GLU A 89 -0.80 6.39 11.03
CA GLU A 89 -0.78 6.93 12.39
C GLU A 89 0.35 6.34 13.24
N LYS A 90 1.00 5.27 12.75
CA LYS A 90 2.12 4.59 13.40
C LYS A 90 3.35 4.55 12.50
N GLY A 91 3.51 5.54 11.63
CA GLY A 91 4.69 5.66 10.76
C GLY A 91 4.79 4.52 9.75
N LEU A 92 3.66 4.06 9.22
CA LEU A 92 3.53 2.92 8.30
C LEU A 92 4.05 1.59 8.88
N SER A 93 3.91 1.44 10.19
CA SER A 93 4.10 0.19 10.94
C SER A 93 2.82 -0.15 11.71
N ASP A 94 2.83 -1.21 12.51
CA ASP A 94 1.72 -1.55 13.43
C ASP A 94 1.95 -1.07 14.86
N GLY A 95 3.14 -0.53 15.16
CA GLY A 95 3.55 -0.09 16.50
C GLY A 95 3.59 -1.21 17.55
N LEU A 96 3.74 -2.48 17.13
CA LEU A 96 3.83 -3.63 18.02
C LEU A 96 5.27 -4.17 18.08
N PRO A 97 5.70 -4.74 19.22
CA PRO A 97 7.00 -5.43 19.30
C PRO A 97 7.13 -6.60 18.32
N THR A 98 6.02 -7.30 18.08
CA THR A 98 5.87 -8.22 16.95
C THR A 98 4.43 -8.20 16.45
N SER A 99 4.24 -8.40 15.16
CA SER A 99 2.95 -8.21 14.51
C SER A 99 1.94 -9.32 14.81
N VAL A 100 0.67 -9.03 14.56
CA VAL A 100 -0.41 -10.02 14.56
C VAL A 100 -0.85 -10.23 13.11
N GLY A 101 -0.64 -11.43 12.59
CA GLY A 101 -1.02 -11.92 11.28
C GLY A 101 -2.45 -12.48 11.24
N ALA A 102 -2.85 -13.01 10.09
CA ALA A 102 -4.20 -13.47 9.79
C ALA A 102 -4.71 -14.47 10.84
N LEU A 103 -6.04 -14.49 11.05
CA LEU A 103 -6.67 -15.36 12.04
C LEU A 103 -6.17 -15.13 13.48
N GLY A 104 -5.64 -13.93 13.77
CA GLY A 104 -5.10 -13.56 15.08
C GLY A 104 -3.75 -14.19 15.42
N LYS A 105 -3.06 -14.80 14.45
CA LYS A 105 -1.77 -15.46 14.69
C LYS A 105 -0.67 -14.46 15.03
N ARG A 106 0.03 -14.64 16.15
CA ARG A 106 1.23 -13.84 16.47
C ARG A 106 2.37 -14.17 15.49
N LEU A 107 3.03 -13.15 14.99
CA LEU A 107 4.19 -13.25 14.10
C LEU A 107 5.50 -13.08 14.88
N PRO A 108 6.63 -13.60 14.36
CA PRO A 108 7.90 -13.60 15.09
C PRO A 108 8.65 -12.26 15.03
N ARG A 109 8.24 -11.32 14.18
CA ARG A 109 8.91 -10.03 13.94
C ARG A 109 7.89 -8.90 13.94
N ASN A 110 8.37 -7.67 14.17
CA ASN A 110 7.57 -6.47 13.94
C ASN A 110 7.45 -6.18 12.44
N SER A 111 6.41 -5.43 12.08
CA SER A 111 6.24 -4.84 10.75
C SER A 111 7.19 -3.64 10.60
N PRO A 112 8.15 -3.66 9.65
CA PRO A 112 8.95 -2.48 9.33
C PRO A 112 8.08 -1.37 8.73
N THR A 113 8.59 -0.13 8.76
CA THR A 113 7.96 0.99 8.05
C THR A 113 8.01 0.78 6.53
N LEU A 114 7.05 1.37 5.81
CA LEU A 114 7.09 1.46 4.35
C LEU A 114 7.67 2.79 3.82
N TRP A 115 8.04 3.72 4.70
CA TRP A 115 8.68 4.95 4.26
C TRP A 115 9.94 4.65 3.44
N ASN A 116 10.01 5.21 2.24
CA ASN A 116 11.12 5.09 1.32
C ASN A 116 11.45 3.65 0.87
N ILE A 117 10.51 2.70 1.04
CA ILE A 117 10.73 1.28 0.74
C ILE A 117 11.12 1.01 -0.72
N GLY A 118 10.76 1.91 -1.64
CA GLY A 118 11.13 1.82 -3.04
C GLY A 118 12.64 1.96 -3.33
N TYR A 119 13.42 2.50 -2.39
CA TYR A 119 14.88 2.63 -2.53
C TYR A 119 15.67 1.42 -2.00
N HIS A 120 15.00 0.48 -1.32
CA HIS A 120 15.63 -0.74 -0.81
C HIS A 120 15.85 -1.77 -1.93
N HIS A 121 16.89 -2.59 -1.77
CA HIS A 121 17.26 -3.65 -2.73
C HIS A 121 16.87 -5.05 -2.23
N GLU A 122 16.88 -5.25 -0.92
CA GLU A 122 16.53 -6.49 -0.24
C GLU A 122 15.50 -6.21 0.84
N PHE A 123 14.64 -7.20 1.11
CA PHE A 123 13.43 -7.00 1.91
C PHE A 123 13.26 -8.10 2.97
N TYR A 124 12.45 -7.77 3.98
CA TYR A 124 12.42 -8.39 5.32
C TYR A 124 13.65 -8.10 6.17
N TRP A 125 13.50 -8.28 7.49
CA TRP A 125 14.56 -8.12 8.49
C TRP A 125 15.83 -8.95 8.23
N ASP A 126 15.69 -10.07 7.53
CA ASP A 126 16.73 -11.04 7.22
C ASP A 126 17.11 -11.06 5.73
N GLY A 127 16.59 -10.13 4.92
CA GLY A 127 16.94 -9.99 3.50
C GLY A 127 16.48 -11.12 2.58
N ARG A 128 15.69 -12.07 3.08
CA ARG A 128 15.31 -13.27 2.32
C ARG A 128 14.52 -12.98 1.03
N ALA A 129 13.93 -11.80 0.90
CA ALA A 129 13.19 -11.41 -0.29
C ALA A 129 14.03 -10.45 -1.17
N PRO A 130 14.40 -10.85 -2.40
CA PRO A 130 15.32 -10.06 -3.24
C PRO A 130 14.63 -8.98 -4.08
N THR A 131 13.30 -8.84 -3.99
CA THR A 131 12.52 -7.85 -4.73
C THR A 131 11.26 -7.49 -3.92
N LEU A 132 10.76 -6.28 -4.10
CA LEU A 132 9.55 -5.80 -3.44
C LEU A 132 8.33 -6.66 -3.79
N GLU A 133 8.20 -7.05 -5.07
CA GLU A 133 7.14 -7.94 -5.56
C GLU A 133 7.15 -9.29 -4.85
N LYS A 134 8.32 -9.95 -4.74
CA LYS A 134 8.46 -11.20 -3.97
C LYS A 134 8.16 -11.02 -2.49
N GLN A 135 8.53 -9.88 -1.90
CA GLN A 135 8.19 -9.59 -0.50
C GLN A 135 6.69 -9.47 -0.32
N ILE A 136 6.00 -8.72 -1.18
CA ILE A 136 4.55 -8.53 -1.16
C ILE A 136 3.84 -9.87 -1.33
N LEU A 137 4.25 -10.70 -2.30
CA LEU A 137 3.66 -12.03 -2.50
C LEU A 137 3.86 -12.93 -1.27
N ALA A 138 5.05 -12.93 -0.67
CA ALA A 138 5.33 -13.70 0.54
C ALA A 138 4.55 -13.18 1.74
N ALA A 139 4.35 -11.86 1.85
CA ALA A 139 3.55 -11.26 2.91
C ALA A 139 2.08 -11.64 2.76
N TRP A 140 1.56 -11.55 1.53
CA TRP A 140 0.19 -11.84 1.17
C TRP A 140 -0.17 -13.31 1.39
N THR A 141 0.67 -14.24 0.94
CA THR A 141 0.41 -15.69 1.06
C THR A 141 0.81 -16.28 2.41
N GLY A 142 1.81 -15.69 3.06
CA GLY A 142 2.30 -16.15 4.36
C GLY A 142 1.38 -15.77 5.52
N GLY A 143 1.83 -16.05 6.75
CA GLY A 143 1.03 -15.85 7.96
C GLY A 143 0.54 -14.41 8.23
N ASN A 144 1.02 -13.41 7.49
CA ASN A 144 0.56 -12.02 7.65
C ASN A 144 -0.89 -11.85 7.20
N MET A 145 -1.23 -12.36 6.01
CA MET A 145 -2.57 -12.25 5.43
C MET A 145 -3.21 -13.59 5.10
N SER A 146 -2.42 -14.67 5.00
CA SER A 146 -2.84 -16.02 4.61
C SER A 146 -3.68 -16.05 3.32
N GLY A 147 -3.51 -15.04 2.47
CA GLY A 147 -4.28 -14.85 1.25
C GLY A 147 -4.01 -15.97 0.26
N LYS A 148 -5.01 -16.24 -0.57
CA LYS A 148 -4.95 -17.26 -1.62
C LYS A 148 -5.06 -16.58 -2.97
N PRO A 149 -3.92 -16.27 -3.63
CA PRO A 149 -3.91 -15.30 -4.71
C PRO A 149 -4.85 -15.61 -5.87
N GLU A 150 -4.95 -16.88 -6.26
CA GLU A 150 -5.85 -17.30 -7.34
C GLU A 150 -7.33 -17.16 -6.97
N GLU A 151 -7.72 -17.57 -5.75
CA GLU A 151 -9.10 -17.42 -5.26
C GLU A 151 -9.47 -15.93 -5.14
N VAL A 152 -8.54 -15.11 -4.66
CA VAL A 152 -8.73 -13.66 -4.55
C VAL A 152 -8.85 -13.02 -5.94
N ALA A 153 -7.95 -13.34 -6.88
CA ALA A 153 -8.02 -12.82 -8.24
C ALA A 153 -9.35 -13.19 -8.92
N ALA A 154 -9.79 -14.44 -8.79
CA ALA A 154 -11.09 -14.89 -9.29
C ALA A 154 -12.25 -14.09 -8.68
N LYS A 155 -12.20 -13.80 -7.37
CA LYS A 155 -13.19 -12.97 -6.68
C LYS A 155 -13.17 -11.52 -7.18
N LEU A 156 -11.99 -10.91 -7.34
CA LEU A 156 -11.87 -9.55 -7.88
C LEU A 156 -12.43 -9.45 -9.30
N ASN A 157 -12.29 -10.52 -10.10
CA ASN A 157 -12.85 -10.58 -11.45
C ASN A 157 -14.38 -10.69 -11.50
N GLN A 158 -15.06 -11.00 -10.39
CA GLN A 158 -16.51 -10.90 -10.28
C GLN A 158 -17.00 -9.46 -10.03
N ILE A 159 -16.08 -8.54 -9.73
CA ILE A 159 -16.40 -7.13 -9.48
C ILE A 159 -16.12 -6.36 -10.77
N GLU A 160 -17.16 -5.80 -11.38
CA GLU A 160 -17.06 -5.15 -12.68
C GLU A 160 -16.01 -4.02 -12.69
N GLY A 161 -16.02 -3.19 -11.64
CA GLY A 161 -15.03 -2.13 -11.43
C GLY A 161 -13.58 -2.62 -11.45
N TYR A 162 -13.25 -3.65 -10.65
CA TYR A 162 -11.89 -4.21 -10.66
C TYR A 162 -11.54 -4.78 -12.03
N ARG A 163 -12.42 -5.56 -12.64
CA ARG A 163 -12.16 -6.17 -13.95
C ARG A 163 -11.83 -5.10 -15.01
N ARG A 164 -12.58 -3.99 -15.04
CA ARG A 164 -12.26 -2.86 -15.93
C ARG A 164 -10.94 -2.19 -15.58
N GLN A 165 -10.67 -1.94 -14.29
CA GLN A 165 -9.41 -1.33 -13.83
C GLN A 165 -8.20 -2.19 -14.21
N PHE A 166 -8.24 -3.50 -13.98
CA PHE A 166 -7.18 -4.43 -14.37
C PHE A 166 -6.98 -4.47 -15.89
N ARG A 167 -8.06 -4.52 -16.68
CA ARG A 167 -7.94 -4.47 -18.15
C ARG A 167 -7.33 -3.17 -18.63
N LYS A 168 -7.67 -2.05 -18.00
CA LYS A 168 -7.11 -0.73 -18.33
C LYS A 168 -5.61 -0.66 -18.01
N VAL A 169 -5.19 -1.19 -16.87
CA VAL A 169 -3.80 -1.07 -16.39
C VAL A 169 -2.86 -2.15 -16.97
N PHE A 170 -3.34 -3.38 -17.10
CA PHE A 170 -2.54 -4.56 -17.44
C PHE A 170 -2.96 -5.23 -18.76
N GLY A 171 -4.07 -4.82 -19.37
CA GLY A 171 -4.60 -5.46 -20.59
C GLY A 171 -5.29 -6.81 -20.33
N THR A 172 -5.35 -7.26 -19.08
CA THR A 172 -5.94 -8.54 -18.68
C THR A 172 -6.91 -8.36 -17.51
N ASP A 173 -7.69 -9.40 -17.22
CA ASP A 173 -8.37 -9.51 -15.93
C ASP A 173 -7.35 -9.58 -14.77
N ALA A 174 -7.81 -9.48 -13.53
CA ALA A 174 -6.96 -9.58 -12.35
C ALA A 174 -6.25 -10.95 -12.33
N THR A 175 -4.94 -10.91 -12.08
CA THR A 175 -4.09 -12.08 -11.83
C THR A 175 -3.30 -11.84 -10.54
N PRO A 176 -2.80 -12.90 -9.87
CA PRO A 176 -1.89 -12.74 -8.73
C PRO A 176 -0.72 -11.80 -9.01
N ASP A 177 -0.08 -11.96 -10.18
CA ASP A 177 1.06 -11.12 -10.60
C ASP A 177 0.65 -9.65 -10.78
N ALA A 178 -0.48 -9.37 -11.44
CA ALA A 178 -0.97 -8.01 -11.62
C ALA A 178 -1.31 -7.33 -10.29
N ILE A 179 -1.89 -8.06 -9.33
CA ILE A 179 -2.19 -7.56 -7.98
C ILE A 179 -0.89 -7.19 -7.25
N VAL A 180 0.09 -8.10 -7.25
CA VAL A 180 1.40 -7.87 -6.62
C VAL A 180 2.10 -6.67 -7.26
N LYS A 181 2.10 -6.57 -8.59
CA LYS A 181 2.73 -5.47 -9.33
C LYS A 181 2.07 -4.13 -9.07
N ALA A 182 0.74 -4.08 -8.98
CA ALA A 182 0.00 -2.88 -8.61
C ALA A 182 0.34 -2.43 -7.18
N LEU A 183 0.31 -3.36 -6.22
CA LEU A 183 0.70 -3.08 -4.83
C LEU A 183 2.14 -2.55 -4.74
N ALA A 184 3.09 -3.17 -5.45
CA ALA A 184 4.49 -2.74 -5.48
C ALA A 184 4.66 -1.35 -6.11
N ALA A 185 3.88 -1.02 -7.16
CA ALA A 185 3.88 0.32 -7.74
C ALA A 185 3.39 1.36 -6.73
N TYR A 186 2.31 1.06 -6.00
CA TYR A 186 1.83 1.96 -4.96
C TYR A 186 2.82 2.13 -3.82
N THR A 187 3.39 1.06 -3.27
CA THR A 187 4.31 1.16 -2.13
C THR A 187 5.59 1.92 -2.47
N ARG A 188 6.04 1.92 -3.73
CA ARG A 188 7.13 2.80 -4.22
C ARG A 188 6.80 4.28 -4.13
N THR A 189 5.53 4.68 -4.11
CA THR A 189 5.13 6.09 -3.96
C THR A 189 5.17 6.59 -2.52
N ILE A 190 5.41 5.71 -1.55
CA ILE A 190 5.47 6.03 -0.13
C ILE A 190 6.85 6.63 0.18
N ILE A 191 7.01 7.91 -0.13
CA ILE A 191 8.26 8.65 0.00
C ILE A 191 8.16 9.62 1.18
N GLY A 192 9.09 9.51 2.12
CA GLY A 192 9.28 10.43 3.23
C GLY A 192 10.48 11.31 2.96
N GLY A 193 10.22 12.53 2.48
CA GLY A 193 11.23 13.56 2.23
C GLY A 193 10.75 14.96 2.63
N ASN A 194 11.61 15.96 2.47
CA ASN A 194 11.38 17.33 2.94
C ASN A 194 11.07 17.40 4.45
N THR A 195 11.71 16.53 5.23
CA THR A 195 11.67 16.57 6.68
C THR A 195 12.45 17.79 7.20
N ALA A 196 12.28 18.11 8.49
CA ALA A 196 13.11 19.10 9.18
C ALA A 196 14.61 18.78 9.02
N TRP A 197 14.95 17.49 9.11
CA TRP A 197 16.30 17.00 8.87
C TRP A 197 16.79 17.27 7.45
N ASP A 198 15.98 16.95 6.42
CA ASP A 198 16.38 17.12 5.03
C ASP A 198 16.63 18.59 4.70
N ARG A 199 15.79 19.50 5.20
CA ARG A 199 15.97 20.94 5.03
C ARG A 199 17.24 21.44 5.72
N TRP A 200 17.51 20.96 6.93
CA TRP A 200 18.74 21.29 7.64
C TRP A 200 19.98 20.82 6.87
N ARG A 201 19.96 19.58 6.37
CA ARG A 201 21.04 19.04 5.51
C ARG A 201 21.17 19.77 4.17
N ALA A 202 20.12 20.43 3.70
CA ALA A 202 20.11 21.28 2.51
C ALA A 202 20.53 22.74 2.79
N GLY A 203 20.91 23.09 4.03
CA GLY A 203 21.45 24.39 4.41
C GLY A 203 20.48 25.32 5.16
N ASP A 204 19.26 24.88 5.47
CA ASP A 204 18.37 25.63 6.36
C ASP A 204 18.76 25.40 7.83
N GLU A 205 19.67 26.22 8.34
CA GLU A 205 20.20 26.14 9.70
C GLU A 205 19.14 26.21 10.81
N ASN A 206 17.93 26.68 10.50
CA ASN A 206 16.83 26.82 11.46
C ASN A 206 15.80 25.69 11.35
N ALA A 207 15.98 24.72 10.45
CA ALA A 207 15.00 23.66 10.23
C ALA A 207 14.92 22.65 11.37
N ILE A 208 15.97 22.50 12.18
CA ILE A 208 15.99 21.67 13.40
C ILE A 208 16.39 22.50 14.62
N SER A 209 16.04 22.02 15.82
CA SER A 209 16.41 22.71 17.06
C SER A 209 17.89 22.52 17.42
N GLU A 210 18.39 23.36 18.33
CA GLU A 210 19.76 23.24 18.85
C GLU A 210 19.99 21.90 19.58
N GLU A 211 18.97 21.33 20.21
CA GLU A 211 19.00 19.99 20.81
C GLU A 211 19.26 18.92 19.75
N ALA A 212 18.59 19.00 18.60
CA ALA A 212 18.78 18.06 17.51
C ALA A 212 20.18 18.17 16.90
N LYS A 213 20.73 19.38 16.77
CA LYS A 213 22.13 19.61 16.34
C LYS A 213 23.12 18.95 17.29
N ARG A 214 22.98 19.17 18.61
CA ARG A 214 23.81 18.50 19.63
C ARG A 214 23.65 16.98 19.60
N GLY A 215 22.44 16.48 19.37
CA GLY A 215 22.17 15.05 19.20
C GLY A 215 22.90 14.46 17.99
N TRP A 216 22.94 15.17 16.86
CA TRP A 216 23.68 14.76 15.67
C TRP A 216 25.19 14.72 15.87
N GLU A 217 25.77 15.68 16.59
CA GLU A 217 27.19 15.63 16.97
C GLU A 217 27.53 14.37 17.75
N ILE A 218 26.68 13.98 18.71
CA ILE A 218 26.83 12.75 19.46
C ILE A 218 26.69 11.53 18.54
N PHE A 219 25.65 11.50 17.70
CA PHE A 219 25.35 10.40 16.78
C PHE A 219 26.54 10.08 15.86
N GLN A 220 27.18 11.11 15.31
CA GLN A 220 28.40 10.96 14.50
C GLN A 220 29.58 10.51 15.36
N ARG A 221 29.85 11.20 16.48
CA ARG A 221 31.02 10.96 17.33
C ARG A 221 31.09 9.54 17.88
N ILE A 222 29.95 8.93 18.20
CA ILE A 222 29.89 7.56 18.71
C ILE A 222 29.80 6.49 17.60
N GLY A 223 29.81 6.91 16.33
CA GLY A 223 29.88 6.00 15.18
C GLY A 223 28.54 5.45 14.71
N CYS A 224 27.39 6.05 15.06
CA CYS A 224 26.09 5.58 14.56
C CYS A 224 26.00 5.69 13.03
N THR A 225 26.68 6.68 12.43
CA THR A 225 26.76 6.87 10.97
C THR A 225 27.60 5.81 10.25
N ASN A 226 28.24 4.87 10.96
CA ASN A 226 28.89 3.73 10.31
C ASN A 226 27.89 2.81 9.61
N CYS A 227 26.65 2.77 10.10
CA CYS A 227 25.56 1.94 9.55
C CYS A 227 24.28 2.75 9.27
N HIS A 228 24.07 3.88 9.96
CA HIS A 228 22.89 4.73 9.81
C HIS A 228 23.25 6.07 9.18
N ASP A 229 23.36 6.11 7.85
CA ASP A 229 23.86 7.27 7.11
C ASP A 229 22.97 7.65 5.91
N GLY A 230 23.27 8.80 5.31
CA GLY A 230 22.61 9.31 4.11
C GLY A 230 21.18 9.77 4.36
N LEU A 231 20.45 9.99 3.26
CA LEU A 231 19.05 10.43 3.32
C LEU A 231 18.10 9.35 3.83
N LEU A 232 18.48 8.08 3.75
CA LEU A 232 17.68 6.95 4.26
C LEU A 232 18.01 6.57 5.70
N PHE A 233 19.07 7.13 6.30
CA PHE A 233 19.61 6.72 7.61
C PHE A 233 19.92 5.21 7.71
N THR A 234 20.44 4.66 6.62
CA THR A 234 20.87 3.26 6.52
C THR A 234 21.88 3.13 5.40
N ASP A 235 22.87 2.27 5.61
CA ASP A 235 23.80 1.80 4.58
C ASP A 235 23.22 0.66 3.72
N LEU A 236 21.99 0.24 4.01
CA LEU A 236 21.28 -0.87 3.38
C LEU A 236 22.01 -2.22 3.47
N GLN A 237 22.86 -2.39 4.50
CA GLN A 237 23.60 -3.63 4.77
C GLN A 237 23.08 -4.33 6.04
N TYR A 238 23.46 -5.62 6.16
CA TYR A 238 23.21 -6.41 7.35
C TYR A 238 24.39 -6.36 8.30
N HIS A 239 24.11 -6.10 9.57
CA HIS A 239 25.10 -6.03 10.63
C HIS A 239 24.73 -6.96 11.78
N ASN A 240 25.72 -7.63 12.35
CA ASN A 240 25.53 -8.33 13.61
C ASN A 240 25.67 -7.32 14.77
N VAL A 241 24.54 -6.92 15.33
CA VAL A 241 24.46 -5.94 16.43
C VAL A 241 24.30 -6.59 17.81
N GLY A 242 24.40 -7.91 17.91
CA GLY A 242 24.30 -8.64 19.18
C GLY A 242 22.90 -8.67 19.83
N ILE A 243 21.88 -8.10 19.19
CA ILE A 243 20.50 -8.06 19.73
C ILE A 243 19.85 -9.44 19.62
N GLY A 244 19.34 -9.95 20.75
CA GLY A 244 18.63 -11.22 20.82
C GLY A 244 19.53 -12.45 20.80
N MET A 245 20.86 -12.27 20.90
CA MET A 245 21.85 -13.36 21.03
C MET A 245 21.82 -14.00 22.44
N ASP A 246 21.15 -13.36 23.40
CA ASP A 246 20.92 -13.82 24.77
C ASP A 246 19.66 -14.69 24.92
N LYS A 247 18.90 -14.89 23.84
CA LYS A 247 17.71 -15.76 23.79
C LYS A 247 18.01 -16.96 22.87
N PRO A 248 17.55 -18.17 23.25
CA PRO A 248 17.81 -19.39 22.48
C PRO A 248 17.21 -19.36 21.07
#